data_AF-A0A2N5FP94-F1
#
_entry.id   AF-A0A2N5FP94-F1
#
_cell.length_a   1.000
_cell.length_b   1.000
_cell.length_c   1.000
_cell.angle_alpha   90.00
_cell.angle_beta   90.00
_cell.angle_gamma   90.00
#
_symmetry.space_group_name_H-M   'P 1'
#
loop_
_entity.id
_entity.type
_entity.pdbx_description
1 polymer ?
#
loop_
_entity_poly.entity_id
_entity_poly.type
_entity_poly.pdbx_seq_one_letter_code
_entity_poly.pdbx_strand_id
1 'polypeptide(L)'
;MRIIEGQKYLTTGDLGAYVNRSPATIVKWCKYSDRLSDSGNERLIPKPLVVNGQRLFTTEQALAVKEFSESKKYGKMAEFNRKSLGKRGADIEKRMKAREKEQEKMQEEKKEKELEVTLSKVNRRAVDYTKRFQHIKKNL
;
A
#
# COMPACT_ATOMS: atom_id res chain seq x y z
N MET A 1 -9.09 16.06 -25.32
CA MET A 1 -8.65 14.99 -26.24
C MET A 1 -8.06 15.61 -27.51
N ARG A 2 -7.05 15.02 -28.14
CA ARG A 2 -6.47 15.50 -29.41
C ARG A 2 -6.28 14.34 -30.40
N ILE A 3 -6.35 14.63 -31.69
CA ILE A 3 -6.04 13.68 -32.76
C ILE A 3 -4.82 14.23 -33.50
N ILE A 4 -3.76 13.43 -33.58
CA ILE A 4 -2.51 13.78 -34.27
C ILE A 4 -2.23 12.62 -35.21
N GLU A 5 -2.10 12.90 -36.51
CA GLU A 5 -1.80 11.88 -37.54
C GLU A 5 -2.78 10.69 -37.53
N GLY A 6 -4.06 10.96 -37.27
CA GLY A 6 -5.10 9.92 -37.18
C GLY A 6 -5.13 9.14 -35.86
N GLN A 7 -4.14 9.31 -34.99
CA GLN A 7 -4.09 8.66 -33.69
C GLN A 7 -4.69 9.52 -32.59
N LYS A 8 -5.53 8.89 -31.76
CA LYS A 8 -6.23 9.52 -30.64
C LYS A 8 -5.32 9.60 -29.43
N TYR A 9 -5.13 10.82 -28.93
CA TYR A 9 -4.38 11.11 -27.71
C TYR A 9 -5.27 11.72 -26.62
N LEU A 10 -5.04 11.25 -25.41
CA LEU A 10 -5.64 11.74 -24.18
C LEU A 10 -4.72 12.80 -23.58
N THR A 11 -5.29 13.96 -23.25
CA THR A 11 -4.56 14.96 -22.47
C THR A 11 -4.48 14.54 -21.01
N THR A 12 -3.65 15.20 -20.19
CA THR A 12 -3.67 15.02 -18.73
C THR A 12 -5.04 15.23 -18.10
N GLY A 13 -5.88 16.10 -18.68
CA GLY A 13 -7.25 16.34 -18.22
C GLY A 13 -8.15 15.13 -18.49
N ASP A 14 -8.16 14.66 -19.74
CA ASP A 14 -8.96 13.50 -20.14
C ASP A 14 -8.50 12.23 -19.40
N LEU A 15 -7.18 12.05 -19.27
CA LEU A 15 -6.60 10.92 -18.55
C LEU A 15 -6.97 10.95 -17.07
N GLY A 16 -6.95 12.14 -16.45
CA GLY A 16 -7.38 12.33 -15.07
C GLY A 16 -8.85 11.94 -14.86
N ALA A 17 -9.74 12.35 -15.76
CA ALA A 17 -11.13 11.93 -15.75
C ALA A 17 -11.28 10.41 -15.91
N TYR A 18 -10.51 9.80 -16.82
CA TYR A 18 -10.54 8.36 -17.08
C TYR A 18 -10.11 7.50 -15.88
N VAL A 19 -9.08 7.93 -15.14
CA VAL A 19 -8.55 7.18 -13.97
C VAL A 19 -9.04 7.71 -12.63
N ASN A 20 -10.02 8.61 -12.64
CA ASN A 20 -10.58 9.28 -11.46
C ASN A 20 -9.50 9.91 -10.55
N ARG A 21 -8.61 10.70 -11.14
CA ARG A 21 -7.56 11.46 -10.44
C ARG A 21 -7.46 12.88 -10.98
N SER A 22 -7.02 13.81 -10.12
CA SER A 22 -6.80 15.18 -10.56
C SER A 22 -5.66 15.24 -11.61
N PRO A 23 -5.75 16.15 -12.61
CA PRO A 23 -4.68 16.33 -13.60
C PRO A 23 -3.31 16.63 -12.95
N ALA A 24 -3.32 17.35 -11.82
CA ALA A 24 -2.13 17.62 -11.02
C ALA A 24 -1.47 16.34 -10.50
N THR A 25 -2.25 15.34 -10.11
CA THR A 25 -1.74 14.02 -9.68
C THR A 25 -1.05 13.29 -10.83
N ILE A 26 -1.64 13.30 -12.02
CA ILE A 26 -1.02 12.71 -13.23
C ILE A 26 0.32 13.39 -13.55
N VAL A 27 0.38 14.72 -13.46
CA VAL A 27 1.64 15.47 -13.65
C VAL A 27 2.69 15.08 -12.61
N LYS A 28 2.30 14.89 -11.35
CA LYS A 28 3.22 14.40 -10.30
C LYS A 28 3.75 12.99 -10.63
N TRP A 29 2.90 12.08 -11.11
CA TRP A 29 3.32 10.74 -11.52
C TRP A 29 4.32 10.77 -12.68
N CYS A 30 4.11 11.67 -13.66
CA CYS A 30 5.06 11.87 -14.75
C CYS A 30 6.42 12.33 -14.19
N LYS A 31 6.43 13.40 -13.40
CA LYS A 31 7.65 13.96 -12.80
C LYS A 31 8.42 12.93 -11.97
N TYR A 32 7.70 12.08 -11.24
CA TYR A 32 8.35 11.03 -10.47
C TYR A 32 8.93 9.94 -11.36
N SER A 33 8.17 9.50 -12.36
CA SER A 33 8.65 8.52 -13.33
C SER A 33 9.88 9.01 -14.10
N ASP A 34 9.96 10.32 -14.37
CA ASP A 34 11.15 10.93 -14.96
C ASP A 34 12.36 10.79 -14.02
N ARG A 35 12.23 11.14 -12.73
CA ARG A 35 13.31 10.95 -11.74
C ARG A 35 13.72 9.48 -11.54
N LEU A 36 12.77 8.55 -11.61
CA LEU A 36 13.09 7.12 -11.55
C LEU A 36 13.93 6.71 -12.76
N SER A 37 13.51 7.13 -13.96
CA SER A 37 14.27 6.91 -15.19
C SER A 37 15.68 7.50 -15.09
N ASP A 38 15.82 8.72 -14.55
CA ASP A 38 17.12 9.40 -14.38
C ASP A 38 18.05 8.67 -13.40
N SER A 39 17.47 7.95 -12.43
CA SER A 39 18.21 7.12 -11.47
C SER A 39 18.42 5.67 -11.93
N GLY A 40 18.08 5.35 -13.19
CA GLY A 40 18.21 4.02 -13.78
C GLY A 40 17.13 3.02 -13.35
N ASN A 41 16.08 3.48 -12.67
CA ASN A 41 14.96 2.65 -12.24
C ASN A 41 13.83 2.65 -13.28
N GLU A 42 13.00 1.60 -13.26
CA GLU A 42 11.82 1.51 -14.11
C GLU A 42 10.81 2.61 -13.78
N ARG A 43 10.20 3.18 -14.83
CA ARG A 43 9.17 4.22 -14.72
C ARG A 43 7.90 3.65 -14.06
N LEU A 44 7.19 4.47 -13.29
CA LEU A 44 5.89 4.05 -12.75
C LEU A 44 4.78 4.07 -13.79
N ILE A 45 4.82 5.08 -14.65
CA ILE A 45 3.87 5.26 -15.73
C ILE A 45 4.60 5.43 -17.07
N PRO A 46 3.96 5.04 -18.19
CA PRO A 46 4.53 5.23 -19.51
C PRO A 46 4.96 6.68 -19.78
N LYS A 47 6.01 6.85 -20.59
CA LYS A 47 6.48 8.18 -20.98
C LYS A 47 5.44 8.84 -21.90
N PRO A 48 4.88 10.00 -21.55
CA PRO A 48 3.94 10.69 -22.43
C PRO A 48 4.67 11.29 -23.63
N LEU A 49 3.92 11.48 -24.72
CA LEU A 49 4.32 12.38 -25.79
C LEU A 49 4.15 13.82 -25.32
N VAL A 50 5.15 14.67 -25.53
CA VAL A 50 5.09 16.10 -25.14
C VAL A 50 5.06 16.95 -26.40
N VAL A 51 3.96 17.66 -26.62
CA VAL A 51 3.78 18.57 -27.76
C VAL A 51 3.37 19.93 -27.21
N ASN A 52 4.15 20.98 -27.53
CA ASN A 52 3.93 22.35 -27.05
C ASN A 52 3.73 22.45 -25.53
N GLY A 53 4.51 21.67 -24.76
CA GLY A 53 4.42 21.61 -23.30
C GLY A 53 3.21 20.81 -22.76
N GLN A 54 2.30 20.35 -23.63
CA GLN A 54 1.18 19.50 -23.25
C GLN A 54 1.59 18.02 -23.28
N ARG A 55 1.23 17.29 -22.21
CA ARG A 55 1.41 15.84 -22.13
C ARG A 55 0.23 15.12 -22.75
N LEU A 56 0.55 14.22 -23.66
CA LEU A 56 -0.39 13.45 -24.47
C LEU A 56 -0.09 11.96 -24.27
N PHE A 57 -1.16 11.18 -24.11
CA PHE A 57 -1.08 9.75 -23.85
C PHE A 57 -1.87 8.99 -24.90
N THR A 58 -1.34 7.88 -25.39
CA THR A 58 -2.12 6.96 -26.22
C THR A 58 -3.16 6.23 -25.36
N THR A 59 -4.13 5.59 -26.01
CA THR A 59 -5.12 4.75 -25.33
C THR A 59 -4.46 3.61 -24.55
N GLU A 60 -3.43 2.99 -25.12
CA GLU A 60 -2.67 1.91 -24.48
C GLU A 60 -1.96 2.42 -23.22
N GLN A 61 -1.33 3.59 -23.30
CA GLN A 61 -0.71 4.21 -22.14
C GLN A 61 -1.73 4.56 -21.07
N ALA A 62 -2.93 4.97 -21.45
CA ALA A 62 -4.00 5.25 -20.51
C ALA A 62 -4.48 4.00 -19.75
N LEU A 63 -4.52 2.83 -20.43
CA LEU A 63 -4.80 1.56 -19.77
C LEU A 63 -3.73 1.21 -18.73
N ALA A 64 -2.44 1.32 -19.09
CA ALA A 64 -1.35 1.08 -18.15
C ALA A 64 -1.39 2.05 -16.94
N VAL A 65 -1.75 3.32 -17.16
CA VAL A 65 -1.93 4.30 -16.08
C VAL A 65 -3.13 3.94 -15.20
N LYS A 66 -4.21 3.42 -15.79
CA LYS A 66 -5.39 2.96 -15.03
C LYS A 66 -5.02 1.77 -14.14
N GLU A 67 -4.38 0.76 -14.70
CA GLU A 67 -3.88 -0.40 -13.94
C GLU A 67 -2.95 0.03 -12.80
N PHE A 68 -2.02 0.96 -13.09
CA PHE A 68 -1.17 1.54 -12.06
C PHE A 68 -1.98 2.23 -10.96
N SER A 69 -3.01 3.01 -11.32
CA SER A 69 -3.85 3.76 -10.37
C SER A 69 -4.68 2.87 -9.45
N GLU A 70 -5.06 1.68 -9.93
CA GLU A 70 -5.84 0.67 -9.21
C GLU A 70 -4.94 -0.29 -8.42
N SER A 71 -3.66 -0.41 -8.79
CA SER A 71 -2.71 -1.27 -8.11
C SER A 71 -2.33 -0.78 -6.70
N LYS A 72 -2.08 -1.73 -5.78
CA LYS A 72 -1.51 -1.45 -4.45
C LYS A 72 -0.13 -0.75 -4.50
N LYS A 73 0.52 -0.62 -5.68
CA LYS A 73 1.75 0.17 -5.86
C LYS A 73 1.54 1.67 -5.58
N TYR A 74 0.29 2.13 -5.37
CA TYR A 74 0.01 3.45 -4.77
C TYR A 74 0.78 3.68 -3.46
N GLY A 75 1.10 2.62 -2.69
CA GLY A 75 1.98 2.70 -1.53
C GLY A 75 3.38 3.26 -1.84
N LYS A 76 3.97 2.92 -2.99
CA LYS A 76 5.29 3.43 -3.43
C LYS A 76 5.27 4.93 -3.73
N MET A 77 4.12 5.47 -4.15
CA MET A 77 3.94 6.93 -4.31
C MET A 77 3.84 7.65 -2.97
N ALA A 78 3.28 7.02 -1.93
CA ALA A 78 3.23 7.59 -0.59
C ALA A 78 4.62 7.70 0.05
N GLU A 79 5.51 6.73 -0.19
CA GLU A 79 6.93 6.81 0.21
C GLU A 79 7.65 7.95 -0.52
N PHE A 80 7.39 8.14 -1.81
CA PHE A 80 8.02 9.20 -2.58
C PHE A 80 7.48 10.61 -2.25
N ASN A 81 6.16 10.76 -2.07
CA ASN A 81 5.58 12.03 -1.61
C ASN A 81 6.21 12.45 -0.27
N ARG A 82 6.54 11.49 0.60
CA ARG A 82 7.31 11.75 1.82
C ARG A 82 8.74 12.18 1.49
N LYS A 83 9.51 11.42 0.69
CA LYS A 83 10.89 11.82 0.32
C LYS A 83 10.96 13.19 -0.36
N SER A 84 9.95 13.57 -1.16
CA SER A 84 9.86 14.88 -1.80
C SER A 84 9.55 16.04 -0.84
N LEU A 85 9.04 15.78 0.37
CA LEU A 85 8.74 16.81 1.39
C LEU A 85 9.97 17.18 2.24
N GLY A 86 11.15 16.61 1.96
CA GLY A 86 12.39 16.90 2.68
C GLY A 86 12.27 16.57 4.18
N LYS A 87 12.60 17.52 5.06
CA LYS A 87 12.54 17.35 6.53
C LYS A 87 11.16 16.88 7.01
N ARG A 88 10.09 17.48 6.47
CA ARG A 88 8.70 17.12 6.83
C ARG A 88 8.33 15.71 6.41
N GLY A 89 8.93 15.22 5.32
CA GLY A 89 8.82 13.84 4.88
C GLY A 89 9.44 12.83 5.83
N ALA A 90 10.66 13.11 6.28
CA ALA A 90 11.41 12.28 7.22
C ALA A 90 10.69 12.15 8.57
N ASP A 91 10.08 13.23 9.06
CA ASP A 91 9.31 13.21 10.30
C ASP A 91 8.05 12.34 10.21
N ILE A 92 7.36 12.38 9.06
CA ILE A 92 6.19 11.52 8.82
C ILE A 92 6.62 10.06 8.76
N GLU A 93 7.76 9.76 8.12
CA GLU A 93 8.29 8.40 8.04
C GLU A 93 8.66 7.84 9.41
N LYS A 94 9.32 8.64 10.26
CA LYS A 94 9.61 8.27 11.66
C LYS A 94 8.34 7.96 12.45
N ARG A 95 7.31 8.80 12.34
CA ARG A 95 6.02 8.60 13.05
C ARG A 95 5.30 7.32 12.60
N MET A 96 5.37 6.99 11.31
CA MET A 96 4.74 5.77 10.79
C MET A 96 5.48 4.51 11.26
N LYS A 97 6.82 4.49 11.19
CA LYS A 97 7.62 3.37 11.74
C LYS A 97 7.40 3.17 13.23
N ALA A 98 7.22 4.25 13.98
CA ALA A 98 6.87 4.17 15.40
C ALA A 98 5.48 3.53 15.62
N ARG A 99 4.47 3.92 14.84
CA ARG A 99 3.12 3.34 14.90
C ARG A 99 3.08 1.87 14.46
N GLU A 100 3.84 1.49 13.43
CA GLU A 100 3.93 0.09 12.99
C GLU A 100 4.51 -0.80 14.11
N LYS A 101 5.61 -0.37 14.74
CA LYS A 101 6.18 -1.08 15.90
C LYS A 101 5.21 -1.16 17.09
N GLU A 102 4.44 -0.11 17.33
CA GLU A 102 3.43 -0.09 18.40
C GLU A 102 2.27 -1.05 18.09
N GLN A 103 1.83 -1.11 16.84
CA GLN A 103 0.82 -2.07 16.40
C GLN A 103 1.30 -3.52 16.45
N GLU A 104 2.56 -3.78 16.07
CA GLU A 104 3.17 -5.12 16.19
C GLU A 104 3.21 -5.57 17.65
N LYS A 105 3.69 -4.72 18.56
CA LYS A 105 3.69 -5.01 20.00
C LYS A 105 2.29 -5.28 20.55
N MET A 106 1.30 -4.48 20.18
CA MET A 106 -0.09 -4.72 20.60
C MET A 106 -0.65 -6.04 20.04
N GLN A 107 -0.24 -6.46 18.85
CA GLN A 107 -0.64 -7.75 18.29
C GLN A 107 0.06 -8.92 18.99
N GLU A 108 1.34 -8.79 19.31
CA GLU A 108 2.08 -9.79 20.10
C GLU A 108 1.47 -9.93 21.50
N GLU A 109 1.25 -8.84 22.23
CA GLU A 109 0.61 -8.87 23.54
C GLU A 109 -0.80 -9.49 23.51
N LYS A 110 -1.57 -9.23 22.44
CA LYS A 110 -2.88 -9.87 22.26
C LYS A 110 -2.74 -11.38 22.05
N LYS A 111 -1.79 -11.82 21.23
CA LYS A 111 -1.53 -13.24 20.99
C LYS A 111 -1.04 -13.94 22.26
N GLU A 112 -0.15 -13.32 23.03
CA GLU A 112 0.34 -13.85 24.30
C GLU A 112 -0.80 -14.02 25.32
N LYS A 113 -1.66 -13.00 25.47
CA LYS A 113 -2.84 -13.09 26.34
C LYS A 113 -3.82 -14.18 25.88
N GLU A 114 -4.01 -14.34 24.57
CA GLU A 114 -4.85 -15.39 24.03
C GLU A 114 -4.27 -16.79 24.29
N LEU A 115 -2.94 -16.93 24.18
CA LEU A 115 -2.21 -18.16 24.50
C LEU A 115 -2.29 -18.50 26.00
N GLU A 116 -2.17 -17.51 26.88
CA GLU A 116 -2.29 -17.67 28.33
C GLU A 116 -3.71 -18.11 28.74
N VAL A 117 -4.74 -17.50 28.14
CA VAL A 117 -6.13 -17.88 28.34
C VAL A 117 -6.41 -19.30 27.82
N THR A 118 -5.81 -19.71 26.71
CA THR A 118 -5.97 -21.08 26.20
C THR A 118 -5.25 -22.10 27.07
N LEU A 119 -4.01 -21.85 27.48
CA LEU A 119 -3.26 -22.70 28.41
C LEU A 119 -3.96 -22.86 29.76
N SER A 120 -4.48 -21.77 30.33
CA SER A 120 -5.23 -21.83 31.60
C SER A 120 -6.53 -22.63 31.49
N LYS A 121 -7.24 -22.56 30.36
CA LYS A 121 -8.40 -23.43 30.07
C LYS A 121 -8.00 -24.90 29.96
N VAL A 122 -6.89 -25.21 29.28
CA VAL A 122 -6.39 -26.59 29.16
C VAL A 122 -6.00 -27.14 30.54
N ASN A 123 -5.28 -26.36 31.35
CA ASN A 123 -4.89 -26.75 32.70
C ASN A 123 -6.11 -26.97 33.61
N ARG A 124 -7.11 -26.08 33.58
CA ARG A 124 -8.38 -26.30 34.31
C ARG A 124 -9.06 -27.61 33.87
N ARG A 125 -9.12 -27.86 32.56
CA ARG A 125 -9.73 -29.07 32.00
C ARG A 125 -9.00 -30.34 32.43
N ALA A 126 -7.67 -30.31 32.52
CA ALA A 126 -6.85 -31.41 33.01
C ALA A 126 -7.09 -31.67 34.52
N VAL A 127 -7.15 -30.61 35.33
CA VAL A 127 -7.46 -30.70 36.77
C VAL A 127 -8.86 -31.28 37.01
N ASP A 128 -9.85 -30.79 36.27
CA ASP A 128 -11.23 -31.30 36.35
C ASP A 128 -11.31 -32.76 35.92
N TYR A 129 -10.57 -33.17 34.89
CA TYR A 129 -10.46 -34.58 34.49
C TYR A 129 -9.91 -35.42 35.63
N THR A 130 -8.75 -35.05 36.22
CA THR A 130 -8.19 -35.80 37.36
C THR A 130 -9.15 -35.90 38.55
N LYS A 131 -9.88 -34.83 38.91
CA LYS A 131 -10.87 -34.87 39.99
C LYS A 131 -12.04 -35.80 39.67
N ARG A 132 -12.50 -35.82 38.41
CA ARG A 132 -13.62 -36.67 37.97
C ARG A 132 -13.35 -38.17 38.12
N PHE A 133 -12.07 -38.59 38.05
CA PHE A 133 -11.66 -39.99 38.24
C PHE A 133 -11.14 -40.31 39.66
N GLN A 134 -11.02 -39.33 40.57
CA GLN A 134 -10.60 -39.59 41.96
C GLN A 134 -11.59 -40.49 42.72
N HIS A 135 -12.89 -40.39 42.42
CA HIS A 135 -13.91 -41.23 43.04
C HIS A 135 -13.85 -42.70 42.60
N ILE A 136 -13.33 -42.96 41.40
CA ILE A 136 -13.15 -44.31 40.85
C ILE A 136 -11.94 -45.01 41.49
N LYS A 137 -10.88 -44.26 41.83
CA LYS A 137 -9.69 -44.81 42.54
C LYS A 137 -9.90 -45.06 44.03
N LYS A 138 -10.93 -44.50 44.67
CA LYS A 138 -11.22 -44.70 46.10
C LYS A 138 -12.05 -45.96 46.39
N ASN A 139 -12.63 -46.58 45.36
CA ASN A 139 -13.51 -47.75 45.47
C ASN A 139 -12.88 -49.02 44.85
N LEU A 140 -11.57 -49.01 44.64
CA LEU A 140 -10.72 -50.18 44.37
C LEU A 140 -9.88 -50.46 45.62
#